data_AF-A0A3C0A5I7-F1
#
_entry.id   AF-A0A3C0A5I7-F1
#
_cell.length_a   1.000
_cell.length_b   1.000
_cell.length_c   1.000
_cell.angle_alpha   90.00
_cell.angle_beta   90.00
_cell.angle_gamma   90.00
#
_symmetry.space_group_name_H-M   'P 1'
#
loop_
_entity.id
_entity.type
_entity.pdbx_description
1 polymer ?
#
loop_
_entity_poly.entity_id
_entity_poly.type
_entity_poly.pdbx_seq_one_letter_code
_entity_poly.pdbx_strand_id
1 'polypeptide(L)'
;MKHLFLTLVIIVTCSNLSLAQKRLSDYSFVVVPDKFEFLSKANQYQLNDMTKYYLAKNGFNTYYFSELPSVDNCDGLWADVESTSGFTRTKMMVVLKDCKGNEVYRGETGASKQKDYKKSYQDALRKAFLCFNELDVKQDA
;
A
#
# COMPACT_ATOMS: atom_id res chain seq x y z
N MET A 1 35.20 3.71 39.65
CA MET A 1 34.18 4.71 39.21
C MET A 1 34.19 4.94 37.68
N LYS A 2 34.44 3.91 36.85
CA LYS A 2 34.31 4.01 35.38
C LYS A 2 33.22 3.07 34.84
N HIS A 3 33.05 1.91 35.50
CA HIS A 3 31.99 0.95 35.19
C HIS A 3 30.58 1.43 35.57
N LEU A 4 30.45 2.38 36.50
CA LEU A 4 29.14 2.95 36.90
C LEU A 4 28.61 3.97 35.87
N PHE A 5 29.53 4.64 35.15
CA PHE A 5 29.15 5.58 34.09
C PHE A 5 28.77 4.87 32.79
N LEU A 6 29.34 3.68 32.53
CA LEU A 6 29.06 2.92 31.31
C LEU A 6 27.70 2.20 31.37
N THR A 7 27.20 1.87 32.56
CA THR A 7 25.86 1.30 32.74
C THR A 7 24.75 2.35 32.65
N LEU A 8 25.03 3.63 32.97
CA LEU A 8 24.02 4.69 32.94
C LEU A 8 23.64 5.13 31.51
N VAL A 9 24.56 5.03 30.54
CA VAL A 9 24.31 5.46 29.14
C VAL A 9 23.42 4.48 28.38
N ILE A 10 23.38 3.20 28.77
CA ILE A 10 22.60 2.16 28.09
C ILE A 10 21.10 2.23 28.44
N ILE A 11 20.74 2.80 29.60
CA ILE A 11 19.34 2.85 30.06
C ILE A 11 18.58 4.03 29.42
N VAL A 12 19.27 5.08 28.97
CA VAL A 12 18.64 6.31 28.45
C VAL A 12 18.24 6.20 26.97
N THR A 13 18.68 5.17 26.24
CA THR A 13 18.29 4.97 24.82
C THR A 13 17.05 4.09 24.63
N CYS A 14 16.45 3.57 25.70
CA CYS A 14 15.23 2.76 25.65
C CYS A 14 13.92 3.57 25.71
N SER A 15 13.96 4.90 25.75
CA SER A 15 12.76 5.73 25.59
C SER A 15 12.45 6.02 24.12
N ASN A 16 12.56 5.02 23.25
CA ASN A 16 11.86 5.09 21.98
C ASN A 16 10.40 4.84 22.31
N LEU A 17 9.60 5.91 22.34
CA LEU A 17 8.15 5.82 22.32
C LEU A 17 7.76 4.80 21.26
N SER A 18 7.34 3.62 21.70
CA SER A 18 6.69 2.65 20.86
C SER A 18 5.31 3.23 20.54
N LEU A 19 5.26 4.16 19.59
CA LEU A 19 4.03 4.44 18.86
C LEU A 19 3.68 3.10 18.21
N ALA A 20 2.72 2.40 18.80
CA ALA A 20 2.22 1.15 18.27
C ALA A 20 1.85 1.40 16.80
N GLN A 21 2.64 0.87 15.87
CA GLN A 21 2.35 0.97 14.45
C GLN A 21 1.07 0.17 14.23
N LYS A 22 -0.04 0.85 13.92
CA LYS A 22 -1.29 0.20 13.54
C LYS A 22 -0.98 -0.84 12.47
N ARG A 23 -1.40 -2.07 12.72
CA ARG A 23 -1.28 -3.17 11.76
C ARG A 23 -2.23 -2.90 10.60
N LEU A 24 -1.97 -3.51 9.45
CA LEU A 24 -2.86 -3.37 8.29
C LEU A 24 -4.29 -3.88 8.57
N SER A 25 -4.42 -4.91 9.41
CA SER A 25 -5.71 -5.43 9.86
C SER A 25 -6.46 -4.51 10.82
N ASP A 26 -5.80 -3.50 11.42
CA ASP A 26 -6.45 -2.59 12.38
C ASP A 26 -7.27 -1.49 11.68
N TYR A 27 -7.18 -1.40 10.34
CA TYR A 27 -8.00 -0.53 9.51
C TYR A 27 -9.22 -1.31 9.02
N SER A 28 -10.37 -0.66 8.93
CA SER A 28 -11.63 -1.30 8.57
C SER A 28 -11.77 -1.55 7.06
N PHE A 29 -11.19 -0.67 6.24
CA PHE A 29 -11.31 -0.75 4.78
C PHE A 29 -10.14 -0.11 4.04
N VAL A 30 -10.07 -0.36 2.73
CA VAL A 30 -9.13 0.26 1.79
C VAL A 30 -9.90 0.90 0.64
N VAL A 31 -9.64 2.18 0.43
CA VAL A 31 -10.22 2.97 -0.66
C VAL A 31 -9.33 2.89 -1.88
N VAL A 32 -9.90 2.49 -3.00
CA VAL A 32 -9.24 2.55 -4.30
C VAL A 32 -9.71 3.79 -5.03
N PRO A 33 -8.82 4.67 -5.52
CA PRO A 33 -9.22 5.83 -6.30
C PRO A 33 -9.78 5.38 -7.65
N ASP A 34 -10.62 6.19 -8.30
CA ASP A 34 -11.14 5.89 -9.65
C ASP A 34 -10.06 6.08 -10.74
N LYS A 35 -9.01 6.83 -10.41
CA LYS A 35 -7.88 7.13 -11.30
C LYS A 35 -6.59 7.28 -10.50
N PHE A 36 -5.54 6.59 -10.92
CA PHE A 36 -4.19 6.80 -10.39
C PHE A 36 -3.53 8.02 -11.03
N GLU A 37 -2.60 8.66 -10.33
CA GLU A 37 -1.98 9.92 -10.75
C GLU A 37 -1.31 9.83 -12.13
N PHE A 38 -0.61 8.72 -12.41
CA PHE A 38 0.08 8.50 -13.67
C PHE A 38 -0.86 8.19 -14.87
N LEU A 39 -2.17 8.03 -14.63
CA LEU A 39 -3.15 7.71 -15.67
C LEU A 39 -3.89 8.95 -16.17
N SER A 40 -4.11 8.99 -17.48
CA SER A 40 -4.87 10.07 -18.12
C SER A 40 -6.39 9.92 -17.97
N LYS A 41 -6.89 8.69 -17.87
CA LYS A 41 -8.32 8.36 -17.79
C LYS A 41 -8.60 7.46 -16.58
N ALA A 42 -9.80 7.58 -16.01
CA ALA A 42 -10.28 6.70 -14.96
C ALA A 42 -10.24 5.24 -15.42
N ASN A 43 -9.77 4.36 -14.53
CA ASN A 43 -9.61 2.93 -14.79
C ASN A 43 -8.88 2.57 -16.11
N GLN A 44 -7.96 3.43 -16.56
CA GLN A 44 -7.18 3.16 -17.77
C GLN A 44 -6.35 1.89 -17.59
N TYR A 45 -6.37 1.03 -18.62
CA TYR A 45 -5.80 -0.33 -18.59
C TYR A 45 -6.41 -1.27 -17.54
N GLN A 46 -7.56 -0.92 -16.95
CA GLN A 46 -8.26 -1.69 -15.90
C GLN A 46 -7.49 -1.78 -14.58
N LEU A 47 -6.57 -0.85 -14.32
CA LEU A 47 -5.69 -0.94 -13.15
C LEU A 47 -6.43 -0.72 -11.84
N ASN A 48 -7.42 0.17 -11.81
CA ASN A 48 -8.19 0.48 -10.60
C ASN A 48 -9.04 -0.73 -10.19
N ASP A 49 -9.75 -1.34 -11.15
CA ASP A 49 -10.51 -2.59 -10.91
C ASP A 49 -9.59 -3.74 -10.48
N MET A 50 -8.43 -3.88 -11.13
CA MET A 50 -7.45 -4.91 -10.78
C MET A 50 -6.91 -4.71 -9.36
N THR A 51 -6.61 -3.47 -8.97
CA THR A 51 -6.17 -3.13 -7.62
C THR A 51 -7.24 -3.47 -6.58
N LYS A 52 -8.50 -3.08 -6.81
CA LYS A 52 -9.63 -3.46 -5.96
C LYS A 52 -9.75 -4.97 -5.82
N TYR A 53 -9.73 -5.69 -6.95
CA TYR A 53 -9.82 -7.15 -6.97
C TYR A 53 -8.68 -7.83 -6.20
N TYR A 54 -7.42 -7.40 -6.41
CA TYR A 54 -6.28 -8.02 -5.75
C TYR A 54 -6.22 -7.71 -4.26
N LEU A 55 -6.60 -6.51 -3.83
CA LEU A 55 -6.71 -6.20 -2.41
C LEU A 55 -7.81 -7.04 -1.75
N ALA A 56 -9.00 -7.12 -2.36
CA ALA A 56 -10.08 -7.98 -1.88
C ALA A 56 -9.66 -9.44 -1.75
N LYS A 57 -8.94 -9.95 -2.75
CA LYS A 57 -8.39 -11.32 -2.74
C LYS A 57 -7.39 -11.54 -1.59
N ASN A 58 -6.71 -10.50 -1.14
CA ASN A 58 -5.74 -10.54 -0.03
C ASN A 58 -6.36 -10.20 1.34
N GLY A 59 -7.69 -10.25 1.46
CA GLY A 59 -8.39 -10.10 2.74
C GLY A 59 -8.66 -8.66 3.17
N PHE A 60 -8.50 -7.70 2.26
CA PHE A 60 -8.88 -6.30 2.50
C PHE A 60 -10.33 -6.02 2.08
N ASN A 61 -11.07 -5.30 2.90
CA ASN A 61 -12.38 -4.74 2.56
C ASN A 61 -12.16 -3.54 1.64
N THR A 62 -12.49 -3.66 0.35
CA THR A 62 -12.13 -2.63 -0.64
C THR A 62 -13.33 -1.94 -1.26
N TYR A 63 -13.26 -0.62 -1.32
CA TYR A 63 -14.33 0.23 -1.83
C TYR A 63 -13.78 1.28 -2.78
N TYR A 64 -14.58 1.68 -3.75
CA TYR A 64 -14.34 2.94 -4.44
C TYR A 64 -14.75 4.10 -3.55
N PHE A 65 -14.18 5.29 -3.78
CA PHE A 65 -14.55 6.47 -3.01
C PHE A 65 -16.05 6.78 -3.08
N SER A 66 -16.69 6.53 -4.25
CA SER A 66 -18.14 6.70 -4.44
C SER A 66 -19.01 5.69 -3.69
N GLU A 67 -18.44 4.58 -3.23
CA GLU A 67 -19.16 3.52 -2.52
C GLU A 67 -19.14 3.70 -1.00
N LEU A 68 -18.31 4.62 -0.49
CA LEU A 68 -18.18 4.85 0.95
C LEU A 68 -19.41 5.61 1.49
N PRO A 69 -20.08 5.08 2.52
CA PRO A 69 -21.03 5.87 3.30
C PRO A 69 -20.29 6.94 4.12
N SER A 70 -21.01 7.74 4.90
CA SER A 70 -20.41 8.74 5.80
C SER A 70 -19.68 8.06 6.96
N VAL A 71 -18.47 7.58 6.72
CA VAL A 71 -17.54 6.99 7.70
C VAL A 71 -16.39 7.95 7.97
N ASP A 72 -15.70 7.77 9.10
CA ASP A 72 -14.45 8.50 9.31
C ASP A 72 -13.42 8.01 8.28
N ASN A 73 -12.82 8.95 7.58
CA ASN A 73 -11.74 8.67 6.66
C ASN A 73 -10.63 7.89 7.37
N CYS A 74 -10.24 8.30 8.59
CA CYS A 74 -9.10 7.74 9.30
C CYS A 74 -9.25 6.28 9.77
N ASP A 75 -10.43 5.69 9.60
CA ASP A 75 -10.67 4.26 9.83
C ASP A 75 -10.21 3.41 8.64
N GLY A 76 -10.02 4.02 7.46
CA GLY A 76 -9.60 3.37 6.23
C GLY A 76 -8.13 3.64 5.85
N LEU A 77 -7.70 2.91 4.82
CA LEU A 77 -6.45 3.16 4.09
C LEU A 77 -6.77 3.61 2.66
N TRP A 78 -5.81 4.27 2.02
CA TRP A 78 -5.92 4.68 0.62
C TRP A 78 -4.89 3.93 -0.19
N ALA A 79 -5.36 3.18 -1.17
CA ALA A 79 -4.51 2.50 -2.12
C ALA A 79 -4.02 3.48 -3.18
N ASP A 80 -2.72 3.48 -3.41
CA ASP A 80 -2.07 4.21 -4.47
C ASP A 80 -1.18 3.25 -5.28
N VAL A 81 -1.02 3.56 -6.56
CA VAL A 81 -0.15 2.78 -7.45
C VAL A 81 0.81 3.75 -8.10
N GLU A 82 2.07 3.60 -7.75
CA GLU A 82 3.16 4.38 -8.32
C GLU A 82 3.71 3.64 -9.54
N SER A 83 3.80 4.36 -10.67
CA SER A 83 4.43 3.84 -11.88
C SER A 83 5.78 4.49 -12.11
N THR A 84 6.81 3.66 -12.23
CA THR A 84 8.13 4.11 -12.67
C THR A 84 8.39 3.53 -14.05
N SER A 85 8.28 4.37 -15.07
CA SER A 85 8.67 4.00 -16.44
C SER A 85 10.19 4.03 -16.56
N GLY A 86 10.82 2.85 -16.68
CA GLY A 86 12.21 2.75 -17.13
C GLY A 86 12.28 2.59 -18.65
N PHE A 87 13.40 2.98 -19.27
CA PHE A 87 13.61 2.92 -20.73
C PHE A 87 13.34 1.53 -21.35
N THR A 88 13.42 0.46 -20.55
CA THR A 88 13.25 -0.92 -21.02
C THR A 88 12.08 -1.67 -20.38
N ARG A 89 11.48 -1.15 -19.30
CA ARG A 89 10.51 -1.88 -18.48
C ARG A 89 9.53 -0.94 -17.77
N THR A 90 8.27 -1.36 -17.73
CA THR A 90 7.25 -0.75 -16.87
C THR A 90 7.40 -1.33 -15.47
N LYS A 91 7.55 -0.47 -14.46
CA LYS A 91 7.56 -0.86 -13.05
C LYS A 91 6.35 -0.28 -12.34
N MET A 92 5.80 -1.05 -11.42
CA MET A 92 4.64 -0.70 -10.59
C MET A 92 4.92 -1.05 -9.15
N MET A 93 4.43 -0.21 -8.25
CA MET A 93 4.50 -0.43 -6.81
C MET A 93 3.19 0.02 -6.19
N VAL A 94 2.64 -0.82 -5.31
CA VAL A 94 1.40 -0.53 -4.60
C VAL A 94 1.77 0.01 -3.23
N VAL A 95 1.16 1.14 -2.87
CA VAL A 95 1.38 1.84 -1.60
C VAL A 95 0.04 1.99 -0.90
N LEU A 96 0.01 1.74 0.40
CA LEU A 96 -1.15 2.05 1.24
C LEU A 96 -0.80 3.25 2.11
N LYS A 97 -1.69 4.26 2.12
CA LYS A 97 -1.53 5.49 2.88
C LYS A 97 -2.64 5.62 3.93
N ASP A 98 -2.37 6.34 5.00
CA ASP A 98 -3.37 6.74 6.00
C ASP A 98 -4.10 8.04 5.58
N CYS A 99 -5.02 8.51 6.42
CA CYS A 99 -5.83 9.71 6.16
C CYS A 99 -5.03 11.01 6.13
N LYS A 100 -3.82 10.98 6.69
CA LYS A 100 -2.88 12.09 6.72
C LYS A 100 -1.90 12.02 5.55
N GLY A 101 -2.01 11.02 4.69
CA GLY A 101 -1.13 10.78 3.56
C GLY A 101 0.18 10.08 3.91
N ASN A 102 0.36 9.57 5.14
CA ASN A 102 1.54 8.83 5.53
C ASN A 102 1.49 7.41 4.96
N GLU A 103 2.61 6.94 4.44
CA GLU A 103 2.72 5.56 3.95
C GLU A 103 2.75 4.58 5.11
N VAL A 104 1.73 3.73 5.19
CA VAL A 104 1.65 2.66 6.19
C VAL A 104 2.26 1.36 5.70
N TYR A 105 2.24 1.16 4.37
CA TYR A 105 2.81 -0.01 3.72
C TYR A 105 3.22 0.32 2.29
N ARG A 106 4.36 -0.24 1.91
CA ARG A 106 4.93 -0.13 0.56
C ARG A 106 5.28 -1.54 0.10
N GLY A 107 4.62 -1.98 -0.96
CA GLY A 107 4.85 -3.30 -1.54
C GLY A 107 6.14 -3.38 -2.35
N GLU A 108 6.48 -4.59 -2.77
CA GLU A 108 7.59 -4.81 -3.68
C GLU A 108 7.27 -4.31 -5.10
N THR A 109 8.33 -3.97 -5.84
CA THR A 109 8.20 -3.50 -7.22
C THR A 109 7.91 -4.65 -8.18
N GLY A 110 6.74 -4.63 -8.81
CA GLY A 110 6.41 -5.46 -9.95
C GLY A 110 6.94 -4.87 -11.26
N ALA A 111 7.57 -5.69 -12.11
CA ALA A 111 8.13 -5.23 -13.38
C ALA A 111 7.68 -6.07 -14.59
N SER A 112 7.35 -5.39 -15.69
CA SER A 112 7.02 -6.01 -16.97
C SER A 112 8.01 -5.64 -18.07
N LYS A 113 8.26 -6.61 -18.96
CA LYS A 113 9.04 -6.44 -20.19
C LYS A 113 8.15 -6.45 -21.45
N GLN A 114 6.82 -6.46 -21.29
CA GLN A 114 5.92 -6.49 -22.43
C GLN A 114 5.96 -5.17 -23.18
N LYS A 115 5.94 -5.25 -24.51
CA LYS A 115 5.97 -4.09 -25.42
C LYS A 115 4.60 -3.42 -25.55
N ASP A 116 3.52 -4.19 -25.44
CA ASP A 116 2.17 -3.65 -25.45
C ASP A 116 1.90 -2.91 -24.13
N TYR A 117 1.55 -1.63 -24.21
CA TYR A 117 1.35 -0.79 -23.02
C TYR A 117 0.32 -1.39 -22.07
N LYS A 118 -0.89 -1.71 -22.53
CA LYS A 118 -1.95 -2.24 -21.65
C LYS A 118 -1.46 -3.51 -20.93
N LYS A 119 -0.90 -4.47 -21.66
CA LYS A 119 -0.42 -5.72 -21.07
C LYS A 119 0.78 -5.50 -20.13
N SER A 120 1.66 -4.56 -20.46
CA SER A 120 2.83 -4.21 -19.63
C SER A 120 2.41 -3.67 -18.27
N TYR A 121 1.44 -2.76 -18.24
CA TYR A 121 0.89 -2.20 -17.01
C TYR A 121 0.16 -3.28 -16.18
N GLN A 122 -0.71 -4.09 -16.81
CA GLN A 122 -1.43 -5.16 -16.11
C GLN A 122 -0.50 -6.24 -15.53
N ASP A 123 0.55 -6.62 -16.28
CA ASP A 123 1.55 -7.59 -15.82
C ASP A 123 2.43 -7.06 -14.69
N ALA A 124 2.86 -5.79 -14.78
CA ALA A 124 3.62 -5.15 -13.72
C ALA A 124 2.79 -5.07 -12.43
N LEU A 125 1.52 -4.66 -12.53
CA LEU A 125 0.61 -4.59 -11.37
C LEU A 125 0.39 -5.96 -10.72
N ARG A 126 0.12 -7.01 -11.53
CA ARG A 126 -0.04 -8.38 -11.01
C ARG A 126 1.18 -8.84 -10.21
N LYS A 127 2.38 -8.51 -10.68
CA LYS A 127 3.63 -8.85 -9.99
C LYS A 127 3.82 -8.06 -8.71
N ALA A 128 3.42 -6.79 -8.68
CA ALA A 128 3.48 -5.97 -7.47
C ALA A 128 2.58 -6.52 -6.35
N PHE A 129 1.47 -7.19 -6.70
CA PHE A 129 0.59 -7.84 -5.73
C PHE A 129 1.08 -9.19 -5.20
N LEU A 130 2.21 -9.72 -5.68
CA LEU A 130 2.71 -11.01 -5.20
C LEU A 130 3.11 -10.95 -3.71
N CYS A 131 3.69 -9.84 -3.25
CA CYS A 131 4.08 -9.65 -1.85
C CYS A 131 2.88 -9.48 -0.90
N PHE A 132 1.70 -9.11 -1.43
CA PHE A 132 0.49 -8.97 -0.61
C PHE A 132 -0.07 -10.32 -0.16
N ASN A 133 0.22 -11.40 -0.91
CA ASN A 133 -0.22 -12.76 -0.56
C ASN A 133 0.38 -13.26 0.77
N GLU A 134 1.46 -12.63 1.24
CA GLU A 134 2.16 -13.01 2.47
C GLU A 134 1.72 -12.19 3.69
N LEU A 135 0.88 -11.17 3.51
CA LEU A 135 0.52 -10.24 4.59
C LEU A 135 -0.53 -10.80 5.58
N ASP A 136 -1.19 -11.92 5.25
CA ASP A 136 -2.28 -12.57 6.02
C ASP A 136 -3.25 -11.56 6.67
N VAL A 137 -3.69 -10.58 5.87
CA VAL A 137 -4.59 -9.52 6.33
C VAL A 137 -6.01 -10.07 6.43
N LYS A 138 -6.67 -9.71 7.53
CA LYS A 138 -8.08 -9.97 7.79
C LYS A 138 -8.66 -8.71 8.39
N GLN A 139 -9.42 -7.96 7.61
CA GLN A 139 -10.15 -6.80 8.08
C GLN A 139 -11.54 -7.25 8.52
N ASP A 140 -11.91 -6.92 9.76
CA ASP A 140 -13.26 -7.15 10.23
C ASP A 140 -14.23 -6.23 9.47
N ALA A 141 -15.35 -6.80 9.02
CA ALA A 141 -16.36 -6.13 8.19
C ALA A 141 -17.37 -5.34 9.02
#